data_AF-A0A7W2TH49-F1
#
_entry.id   AF-A0A7W2TH49-F1
#
_cell.length_a   1.000
_cell.length_b   1.000
_cell.length_c   1.000
_cell.angle_alpha   90.00
_cell.angle_beta   90.00
_cell.angle_gamma   90.00
#
_symmetry.space_group_name_H-M   'P 1'
#
loop_
_entity.id
_entity.type
_entity.pdbx_description
1 polymer ?
#
loop_
_entity_poly.entity_id
_entity_poly.type
_entity_poly.pdbx_seq_one_letter_code
_entity_poly.pdbx_strand_id
1 'polypeptide(L)'
;MKLLVILSIFASSTFASKFDVDTYSTSLDFAQVTQVLATKKSNGSWCFATSVRHNDQGWGHYADGWEVIDLDGNKLGYRQLAHPHDNEQPFTRSQCDIKIPSEISKVIVRAKCNEHGFGGKPMVVELSEN
;
A
#
# COMPACT_ATOMS: atom_id res chain seq x y z
N MET A 1 -18.53 15.93 -56.43
CA MET A 1 -18.87 15.02 -55.32
C MET A 1 -18.01 15.37 -54.12
N LYS A 2 -18.61 15.81 -53.00
CA LYS A 2 -17.89 16.05 -51.73
C LYS A 2 -18.00 14.78 -50.89
N LEU A 3 -16.88 14.12 -50.61
CA LEU A 3 -16.81 13.00 -49.69
C LEU A 3 -16.56 13.55 -48.28
N LEU A 4 -17.49 13.33 -47.35
CA LEU A 4 -17.34 13.62 -45.93
C LEU A 4 -16.86 12.34 -45.23
N VAL A 5 -15.67 12.37 -44.66
CA VAL A 5 -15.15 11.31 -43.78
C VAL A 5 -15.49 11.69 -42.34
N ILE A 6 -16.38 10.92 -41.71
CA ILE A 6 -16.71 11.07 -40.29
C ILE A 6 -15.72 10.23 -39.50
N LEU A 7 -14.75 10.89 -38.86
CA LEU A 7 -13.82 10.25 -37.94
C LEU A 7 -14.53 10.06 -36.60
N SER A 8 -15.08 8.87 -36.38
CA SER A 8 -15.66 8.47 -35.10
C SER A 8 -14.55 8.28 -34.07
N ILE A 9 -14.38 9.26 -33.19
CA ILE A 9 -13.49 9.16 -32.03
C ILE A 9 -14.19 8.28 -30.99
N PHE A 10 -13.80 7.01 -30.90
CA PHE A 10 -14.16 6.17 -29.76
C PHE A 10 -13.30 6.60 -28.57
N ALA A 11 -13.89 7.33 -27.63
CA ALA A 11 -13.27 7.56 -26.33
C ALA A 11 -13.34 6.26 -25.51
N SER A 12 -12.23 5.53 -25.45
CA SER A 12 -12.10 4.38 -24.55
C SER A 12 -12.01 4.88 -23.10
N SER A 13 -13.13 4.86 -22.38
CA SER A 13 -13.13 5.09 -20.94
C SER A 13 -12.50 3.89 -20.25
N THR A 14 -11.25 4.01 -19.81
CA THR A 14 -10.65 3.04 -18.89
C THR A 14 -11.34 3.18 -17.55
N PHE A 15 -12.17 2.21 -17.16
CA PHE A 15 -12.60 2.08 -15.77
C PHE A 15 -11.38 1.62 -14.97
N ALA A 16 -10.77 2.53 -14.20
CA ALA A 16 -9.81 2.16 -13.17
C ALA A 16 -10.56 1.27 -12.16
N SER A 17 -10.19 -0.01 -12.09
CA SER A 17 -10.72 -0.91 -11.06
C SER A 17 -10.16 -0.46 -9.72
N LYS A 18 -11.03 -0.03 -8.81
CA LYS A 18 -10.69 0.26 -7.42
C LYS A 18 -9.95 -0.93 -6.81
N PHE A 19 -8.91 -0.66 -6.01
CA PHE A 19 -8.13 -1.70 -5.35
C PHE A 19 -9.03 -2.58 -4.47
N ASP A 20 -8.97 -3.90 -4.67
CA ASP A 20 -9.71 -4.87 -3.87
C ASP A 20 -8.99 -5.10 -2.54
N VAL A 21 -9.57 -4.55 -1.47
CA VAL A 21 -9.04 -4.66 -0.10
C VAL A 21 -9.52 -5.93 0.63
N ASP A 22 -10.49 -6.65 0.07
CA ASP A 22 -11.13 -7.80 0.72
C ASP A 22 -10.51 -9.13 0.27
N THR A 23 -9.82 -9.15 -0.87
CA THR A 23 -9.07 -10.33 -1.34
C THR A 23 -7.67 -10.37 -0.73
N TYR A 24 -7.53 -11.11 0.38
CA TYR A 24 -6.23 -11.38 1.03
C TYR A 24 -6.21 -12.76 1.71
N SER A 25 -5.01 -13.24 2.01
CA SER A 25 -4.76 -14.44 2.82
C SER A 25 -4.55 -14.08 4.29
N THR A 26 -5.15 -14.86 5.19
CA THR A 26 -4.91 -14.78 6.64
C THR A 26 -3.71 -15.62 7.09
N SER A 27 -3.08 -16.40 6.19
CA SER A 27 -1.87 -17.15 6.52
C SER A 27 -0.72 -16.20 6.85
N LEU A 28 0.09 -16.58 7.85
CA LEU A 28 1.29 -15.83 8.20
C LEU A 28 2.46 -16.07 7.24
N ASP A 29 2.30 -16.91 6.21
CA ASP A 29 3.22 -16.97 5.05
C ASP A 29 3.12 -15.71 4.17
N PHE A 30 2.10 -14.89 4.40
CA PHE A 30 1.94 -13.58 3.80
C PHE A 30 2.07 -12.50 4.87
N ALA A 31 2.70 -11.38 4.51
CA ALA A 31 2.96 -10.31 5.46
C ALA A 31 1.68 -9.52 5.75
N GLN A 32 1.27 -9.50 7.02
CA GLN A 32 0.02 -8.90 7.47
C GLN A 32 0.28 -7.51 8.05
N VAL A 33 -0.49 -6.51 7.66
CA VAL A 33 -0.52 -5.23 8.38
C VAL A 33 -1.49 -5.36 9.55
N THR A 34 -0.98 -5.19 10.77
CA THR A 34 -1.80 -5.36 11.99
C THR A 34 -2.22 -4.04 12.63
N GLN A 35 -1.43 -2.97 12.42
CA GLN A 35 -1.73 -1.64 12.89
C GLN A 35 -1.04 -0.59 12.01
N VAL A 36 -1.68 0.56 11.85
CA VAL A 36 -1.08 1.75 11.23
C VAL A 36 -1.41 2.98 12.06
N LEU A 37 -0.39 3.78 12.38
CA LEU A 37 -0.55 5.14 12.87
C LEU A 37 -0.09 6.11 11.78
N ALA A 38 -1.03 6.89 11.24
CA ALA A 38 -0.75 7.98 10.32
C ALA A 38 -0.68 9.31 11.08
N THR A 39 0.31 10.14 10.77
CA THR A 39 0.46 11.46 11.39
C THR A 39 0.90 12.48 10.36
N LYS A 40 0.14 13.57 10.24
CA LYS A 40 0.49 14.71 9.38
C LYS A 40 1.55 15.57 10.08
N LYS A 41 2.60 15.92 9.35
CA LYS A 41 3.69 16.80 9.80
C LYS A 41 3.36 18.26 9.46
N SER A 42 4.00 19.21 10.13
CA SER A 42 3.77 20.65 9.92
C SER A 42 4.06 21.13 8.50
N ASN A 43 4.93 20.44 7.76
CA ASN A 43 5.24 20.69 6.35
C ASN A 43 4.26 20.00 5.36
N GLY A 44 3.15 19.46 5.87
CA GLY A 44 2.09 18.81 5.09
C GLY A 44 2.37 17.39 4.63
N SER A 45 3.57 16.83 4.83
CA SER A 45 3.81 15.40 4.56
C SER A 45 3.30 14.50 5.67
N TRP A 46 3.17 13.22 5.36
CA TRP A 46 2.71 12.20 6.28
C TRP A 46 3.85 11.30 6.74
N CYS A 47 3.76 10.87 8.00
CA CYS A 47 4.51 9.75 8.55
C CYS A 47 3.56 8.61 8.87
N PHE A 48 3.96 7.39 8.53
CA PHE A 48 3.23 6.17 8.85
C PHE A 48 4.12 5.29 9.70
N ALA A 49 3.65 4.91 10.89
CA ALA A 49 4.23 3.84 11.70
C ALA A 49 3.37 2.60 11.50
N THR A 50 3.93 1.59 10.84
CA THR A 50 3.21 0.40 10.40
C THR A 50 3.72 -0.82 11.17
N SER A 51 2.81 -1.51 11.84
CA SER A 51 3.08 -2.81 12.48
C SER A 51 2.80 -3.94 11.48
N VAL A 52 3.78 -4.83 11.33
CA VAL A 52 3.73 -5.98 10.43
C VAL A 52 3.86 -7.27 11.23
N ARG A 53 3.07 -8.28 10.86
CA ARG A 53 3.20 -9.65 11.35
C ARG A 53 3.42 -10.60 10.18
N HIS A 54 4.48 -11.39 10.25
CA HIS A 54 4.82 -12.43 9.27
C HIS A 54 5.51 -13.61 9.97
N ASN A 55 5.35 -14.82 9.45
CA ASN A 55 6.08 -16.00 9.89
C ASN A 55 7.45 -16.05 9.21
N ASP A 56 8.34 -15.12 9.57
CA ASP A 56 9.70 -15.09 9.04
C ASP A 56 10.43 -16.42 9.34
N GLN A 57 11.14 -16.93 8.33
CA GLN A 57 11.94 -18.15 8.36
C GLN A 57 13.34 -17.87 7.80
N GLY A 58 13.96 -16.81 8.33
CA GLY A 58 15.22 -16.27 7.81
C GLY A 58 15.10 -15.60 6.43
N TRP A 59 16.25 -15.43 5.77
CA TRP A 59 16.39 -14.63 4.53
C TRP A 59 15.62 -15.16 3.32
N GLY A 60 15.22 -16.44 3.35
CA GLY A 60 14.47 -17.06 2.28
C GLY A 60 12.98 -16.72 2.31
N HIS A 61 12.40 -16.37 3.46
CA HIS A 61 10.97 -16.15 3.58
C HIS A 61 10.69 -15.18 4.73
N TYR A 62 10.53 -13.90 4.41
CA TYR A 62 10.32 -12.84 5.39
C TYR A 62 9.56 -11.64 4.82
N ALA A 63 9.04 -10.80 5.71
CA ALA A 63 8.49 -9.51 5.31
C ALA A 63 9.60 -8.54 4.88
N ASP A 64 9.70 -8.24 3.58
CA ASP A 64 10.77 -7.39 3.01
C ASP A 64 10.33 -5.95 2.75
N GLY A 65 9.07 -5.61 2.96
CA GLY A 65 8.64 -4.23 2.85
C GLY A 65 7.18 -4.00 3.19
N TRP A 66 6.80 -2.73 3.18
CA TRP A 66 5.40 -2.32 3.12
C TRP A 66 5.28 -1.00 2.37
N GLU A 67 4.09 -0.72 1.86
CA GLU A 67 3.82 0.47 1.08
C GLU A 67 2.52 1.14 1.46
N VAL A 68 2.44 2.42 1.12
CA VAL A 68 1.22 3.23 1.16
C VAL A 68 0.79 3.47 -0.28
N ILE A 69 -0.44 3.09 -0.61
CA ILE A 69 -1.05 3.29 -1.92
C ILE A 69 -2.36 4.08 -1.79
N ASP A 70 -2.77 4.76 -2.86
CA ASP A 70 -4.14 5.28 -2.95
C ASP A 70 -5.15 4.17 -3.27
N LEU A 71 -6.44 4.55 -3.37
CA LEU A 71 -7.52 3.59 -3.66
C LEU A 71 -7.52 3.06 -5.10
N ASP A 72 -6.77 3.70 -5.99
CA ASP A 72 -6.59 3.28 -7.38
C ASP A 72 -5.36 2.37 -7.54
N GLY A 73 -4.60 2.16 -6.46
CA GLY A 73 -3.42 1.31 -6.42
C GLY A 73 -2.11 2.03 -6.74
N ASN A 74 -2.12 3.36 -6.88
CA ASN A 74 -0.89 4.12 -7.12
C ASN A 74 -0.05 4.20 -5.85
N LYS A 75 1.24 3.92 -5.97
CA LYS A 75 2.17 3.95 -4.84
C LYS A 75 2.52 5.38 -4.44
N LEU A 76 2.22 5.72 -3.19
CA LEU A 76 2.51 7.02 -2.58
C LEU A 76 3.82 6.99 -1.78
N GLY A 77 4.14 5.84 -1.18
CA GLY A 77 5.40 5.65 -0.46
C GLY A 77 5.71 4.19 -0.19
N TYR A 78 6.98 3.91 0.12
CA TYR A 78 7.48 2.55 0.36
C TYR A 78 8.49 2.55 1.51
N ARG A 79 8.45 1.50 2.33
CA ARG A 79 9.45 1.20 3.35
C ARG A 79 10.05 -0.18 3.07
N GLN A 80 11.32 -0.19 2.70
CA GLN A 80 12.10 -1.44 2.66
C GLN A 80 12.34 -1.96 4.07
N LEU A 81 12.26 -3.27 4.27
CA LEU A 81 12.70 -3.97 5.48
C LEU A 81 13.93 -4.81 5.10
N ALA A 82 15.04 -4.60 5.81
CA ALA A 82 16.36 -5.01 5.32
C ALA A 82 16.86 -6.33 5.91
N HIS A 83 16.09 -6.94 6.81
CA HIS A 83 16.46 -8.20 7.46
C HIS A 83 15.19 -8.94 7.91
N PRO A 84 15.27 -10.26 8.15
CA PRO A 84 14.24 -11.01 8.86
C PRO A 84 14.07 -10.55 10.31
N HIS A 85 12.87 -10.73 10.85
CA HIS A 85 12.44 -10.36 12.19
C HIS A 85 11.89 -11.58 12.95
N ASP A 86 12.52 -12.75 12.83
CA ASP A 86 12.07 -14.03 13.42
C ASP A 86 11.75 -13.94 14.92
N ASN A 87 12.50 -13.09 15.64
CA ASN A 87 12.40 -12.92 17.11
C ASN A 87 11.73 -11.60 17.53
N GLU A 88 11.15 -10.84 16.60
CA GLU A 88 10.51 -9.55 16.84
C GLU A 88 9.18 -9.51 16.08
N GLN A 89 8.15 -10.20 16.57
CA GLN A 89 6.85 -10.26 15.90
C GLN A 89 5.69 -9.96 16.86
N PRO A 90 4.75 -9.06 16.50
CA PRO A 90 4.86 -8.12 15.39
C PRO A 90 5.96 -7.08 15.64
N PHE A 91 6.49 -6.49 14.56
CA PHE A 91 7.40 -5.36 14.64
C PHE A 91 6.80 -4.12 13.98
N THR A 92 7.26 -2.94 14.40
CA THR A 92 6.83 -1.66 13.84
C THR A 92 8.00 -0.94 13.23
N ARG A 93 7.83 -0.43 12.01
CA ARG A 93 8.79 0.49 11.38
C ARG A 93 8.03 1.66 10.77
N SER A 94 8.68 2.82 10.74
CA SER A 94 8.09 4.05 10.21
C SER A 94 8.67 4.44 8.86
N GLN A 95 7.87 5.13 8.05
CA GLN A 95 8.31 5.90 6.89
C GLN A 95 7.68 7.29 6.94
N CYS A 96 8.50 8.30 6.70
CA CYS A 96 8.12 9.71 6.80
C CYS A 96 8.29 10.42 5.46
N ASP A 97 7.88 11.70 5.45
CA ASP A 97 8.00 12.60 4.30
C ASP A 97 7.24 12.13 3.05
N ILE A 98 6.22 11.28 3.25
CA ILE A 98 5.31 10.83 2.19
C ILE A 98 4.41 12.00 1.81
N LYS A 99 4.52 12.46 0.56
CA LYS A 99 3.66 13.51 0.01
C LYS A 99 2.39 12.86 -0.52
N ILE A 100 1.27 13.22 0.09
CA ILE A 100 -0.06 12.73 -0.29
C ILE A 100 -0.87 13.95 -0.73
N PRO A 101 -1.43 13.94 -1.95
CA PRO A 101 -2.31 15.01 -2.43
C PRO A 101 -3.49 15.24 -1.47
N SER A 102 -3.89 16.50 -1.31
CA SER A 102 -4.92 16.90 -0.33
C SER A 102 -6.31 16.33 -0.60
N GLU A 103 -6.57 15.91 -1.84
CA GLU A 103 -7.80 15.26 -2.29
C GLU A 103 -7.91 13.79 -1.82
N ILE A 104 -6.81 13.19 -1.40
CA ILE A 104 -6.78 11.81 -0.88
C ILE A 104 -7.09 11.82 0.61
N SER A 105 -8.28 11.35 0.96
CA SER A 105 -8.73 11.19 2.35
C SER A 105 -8.49 9.79 2.90
N LYS A 106 -8.21 8.80 2.05
CA LYS A 106 -7.94 7.41 2.44
C LYS A 106 -6.78 6.83 1.67
N VAL A 107 -5.97 6.05 2.35
CA VAL A 107 -4.91 5.24 1.75
C VAL A 107 -5.04 3.80 2.19
N ILE A 108 -4.35 2.93 1.48
CA ILE A 108 -4.21 1.52 1.85
C ILE A 108 -2.75 1.31 2.22
N VAL A 109 -2.52 0.62 3.34
CA VAL A 109 -1.20 0.14 3.73
C VAL A 109 -1.18 -1.38 3.61
N ARG A 110 -0.19 -1.91 2.89
CA ARG A 110 -0.02 -3.36 2.68
C ARG A 110 1.44 -3.76 2.82
N ALA A 111 1.68 -4.93 3.39
CA ALA A 111 3.01 -5.49 3.59
C ALA A 111 3.34 -6.54 2.53
N LYS A 112 4.63 -6.67 2.23
CA LYS A 112 5.20 -7.53 1.20
C LYS A 112 5.99 -8.64 1.85
N CYS A 113 5.70 -9.88 1.46
CA CYS A 113 6.59 -11.02 1.65
C CYS A 113 7.54 -11.12 0.44
N ASN A 114 8.80 -11.44 0.67
CA ASN A 114 9.79 -11.59 -0.40
C ASN A 114 9.42 -12.71 -1.39
N GLU A 115 8.78 -13.78 -0.92
CA GLU A 115 8.35 -14.93 -1.73
C GLU A 115 6.94 -14.75 -2.32
N HIS A 116 5.99 -14.31 -1.50
CA HIS A 116 4.56 -14.33 -1.84
C HIS A 116 3.98 -12.95 -2.22
N GLY A 117 4.79 -11.90 -2.25
CA GLY A 117 4.35 -10.55 -2.58
C GLY A 117 3.35 -9.98 -1.57
N PHE A 118 2.32 -9.27 -2.07
CA PHE A 118 1.35 -8.51 -1.28
C PHE A 118 0.06 -9.28 -0.94
N GLY A 119 0.14 -10.59 -0.73
CA GLY A 119 -1.06 -11.41 -0.49
C GLY A 119 -1.63 -11.35 0.93
N GLY A 120 -1.02 -10.60 1.85
CA GLY A 120 -1.48 -10.49 3.24
C GLY A 120 -2.50 -9.38 3.44
N LYS A 121 -3.12 -9.35 4.62
CA LYS A 121 -4.18 -8.39 4.96
C LYS A 121 -3.68 -6.95 4.86
N PRO A 122 -4.31 -6.12 3.99
CA PRO A 122 -4.07 -4.68 3.97
C PRO A 122 -4.89 -3.97 5.07
N MET A 123 -4.56 -2.71 5.33
CA MET A 123 -5.38 -1.82 6.16
C MET A 123 -5.74 -0.54 5.40
N VAL A 124 -7.02 -0.18 5.39
CA VAL A 124 -7.48 1.13 4.94
C VAL A 124 -7.28 2.12 6.10
N VAL A 125 -6.67 3.26 5.81
CA VAL A 125 -6.33 4.29 6.79
C VAL A 125 -6.96 5.60 6.35
N GLU A 126 -7.81 6.16 7.21
CA GLU A 126 -8.34 7.51 7.05
C GLU A 126 -7.25 8.53 7.37
N LEU A 127 -7.09 9.53 6.50
CA LEU A 127 -6.18 10.64 6.67
C LEU A 127 -6.96 11.83 7.25
N SER A 128 -7.05 11.89 8.58
CA SER A 128 -7.62 13.04 9.28
C SER A 128 -6.54 14.02 9.72
N GLU A 129 -6.86 15.31 9.66
CA GLU A 129 -6.13 16.30 10.45
C GLU A 129 -6.57 16.11 11.91
N ASN A 130 -5.67 15.67 12.78
CA ASN A 130 -5.90 15.69 14.22
C ASN A 130 -5.75 17.11 14.75
#